data_AF-A0A7Y6UKE5-F1
#
_entry.id   AF-A0A7Y6UKE5-F1
#
_cell.length_a   1.000
_cell.length_b   1.000
_cell.length_c   1.000
_cell.angle_alpha   90.00
_cell.angle_beta   90.00
_cell.angle_gamma   90.00
#
_symmetry.space_group_name_H-M   'P 1'
#
loop_
_entity.id
_entity.type
_entity.pdbx_description
1 polymer ?
#
loop_
_entity_poly.entity_id
_entity_poly.type
_entity_poly.pdbx_seq_one_letter_code
_entity_poly.pdbx_strand_id
1 'polypeptide(L)'
;MRCLALAALVLTGCVYFDSDDGDDSCVILDIAPAPLRNPDTLQCETFGGGCDPACGPCPAVANQPLPSWPVCGSPCESLDPTACAADPGCRVVEDAACSIGLNCFTNFVGCYPIDTLPSTSIDCYTADAWDCSRDNACTAYHSYETCPTDAECDRPFELCTPEGQAPGRCYDPVACDRAAPACGTGKVPGVSGGCYTGACIPVHLCEAM
;
A
#
# COMPACT_ATOMS: atom_id res chain seq x y z
N MET A 1 22.85 40.69 -7.55
CA MET A 1 21.52 41.10 -8.07
C MET A 1 20.48 40.61 -7.07
N ARG A 2 19.68 41.52 -6.51
CA ARG A 2 18.69 41.25 -5.46
C ARG A 2 17.35 40.96 -6.15
N CYS A 3 16.84 39.74 -6.07
CA CYS A 3 15.49 39.43 -6.53
C CYS A 3 14.52 39.50 -5.34
N LEU A 4 13.48 40.33 -5.53
CA LEU A 4 12.41 40.60 -4.58
C LEU A 4 11.60 39.33 -4.26
N ALA A 5 11.35 39.13 -2.98
CA ALA A 5 10.32 38.23 -2.46
C ALA A 5 8.94 38.85 -2.67
N LEU A 6 8.04 38.16 -3.37
CA LEU A 6 6.61 38.47 -3.44
C LEU A 6 5.89 37.53 -2.47
N ALA A 7 5.48 38.04 -1.31
CA ALA A 7 4.65 37.31 -0.36
C ALA A 7 3.18 37.37 -0.83
N ALA A 8 2.66 36.25 -1.34
CA ALA A 8 1.25 36.09 -1.68
C ALA A 8 0.48 35.64 -0.42
N LEU A 9 -0.29 36.56 0.16
CA LEU A 9 -1.22 36.31 1.26
C LEU A 9 -2.43 35.55 0.70
N VAL A 10 -2.51 34.23 0.94
CA VAL A 10 -3.72 33.45 0.63
C VAL A 10 -4.66 33.57 1.82
N LEU A 11 -5.74 34.34 1.63
CA LEU A 11 -6.85 34.44 2.58
C LEU A 11 -7.56 33.08 2.65
N THR A 12 -7.37 32.36 3.75
CA THR A 12 -8.18 31.20 4.11
C THR A 12 -9.60 31.67 4.44
N GLY A 13 -10.51 31.55 3.49
CA GLY A 13 -11.94 31.79 3.72
C GLY A 13 -12.51 30.69 4.61
N CYS A 14 -12.90 31.04 5.83
CA CYS A 14 -13.75 30.19 6.65
C CYS A 14 -15.13 30.12 5.98
N VAL A 15 -15.59 28.92 5.67
CA VAL A 15 -16.94 28.69 5.14
C VAL A 15 -17.91 28.82 6.32
N TYR A 16 -18.83 29.79 6.27
CA TYR A 16 -19.89 29.97 7.25
C TYR A 16 -21.13 29.20 6.78
N PHE A 17 -21.59 28.25 7.59
CA PHE A 17 -22.84 27.51 7.35
C PHE A 17 -23.95 28.16 8.19
N ASP A 18 -24.95 28.69 7.50
CA ASP A 18 -26.17 29.26 8.09
C ASP A 18 -27.19 28.11 8.24
N SER A 19 -27.55 27.80 9.48
CA SER A 19 -28.44 26.69 9.84
C SER A 19 -29.87 27.21 9.98
N ASP A 20 -30.74 26.86 9.02
CA ASP A 20 -32.16 27.20 9.01
C ASP A 20 -33.02 25.93 9.10
N ASP A 21 -33.81 25.87 10.18
CA ASP A 21 -35.10 25.20 10.38
C ASP A 21 -35.37 23.78 9.84
N GLY A 22 -35.09 22.76 10.66
CA GLY A 22 -35.82 21.48 10.60
C GLY A 22 -34.98 20.26 10.98
N ASP A 23 -35.18 19.77 12.21
CA ASP A 23 -34.97 18.41 12.77
C ASP A 23 -33.72 17.54 12.48
N ASP A 24 -32.82 17.91 11.57
CA ASP A 24 -31.55 17.23 11.35
C ASP A 24 -30.51 17.71 12.38
N SER A 25 -30.77 17.37 13.64
CA SER A 25 -29.88 17.64 14.78
C SER A 25 -28.67 16.72 14.72
N CYS A 26 -27.84 16.85 13.68
CA CYS A 26 -26.54 16.22 13.64
C CYS A 26 -25.73 16.82 14.78
N VAL A 27 -25.55 16.04 15.85
CA VAL A 27 -24.65 16.41 16.93
C VAL A 27 -23.27 16.45 16.30
N ILE A 28 -22.65 17.63 16.24
CA ILE A 28 -21.25 17.79 15.84
C ILE A 28 -20.41 17.06 16.91
N LEU A 29 -20.21 15.77 16.69
CA LEU A 29 -19.30 14.93 17.47
C LEU A 29 -17.95 14.92 16.75
N ASP A 30 -16.90 14.70 17.54
CA ASP A 30 -15.47 14.78 17.23
C ASP A 30 -15.06 14.45 15.77
N ILE A 31 -14.00 15.13 15.31
CA ILE A 31 -13.34 14.93 14.01
C ILE A 31 -13.13 13.43 13.76
N ALA A 32 -13.70 12.92 12.67
CA ALA A 32 -13.49 11.55 12.25
C ALA A 32 -12.00 11.26 12.01
N PRO A 33 -11.51 10.09 12.44
CA PRO A 33 -10.17 9.65 12.06
C PRO A 33 -10.04 9.62 10.54
N ALA A 34 -8.86 10.03 10.07
CA ALA A 34 -8.52 9.82 8.67
C ALA A 34 -8.54 8.31 8.36
N PRO A 35 -8.99 7.91 7.17
CA PRO A 35 -8.98 6.50 6.78
C PRO A 35 -7.54 5.96 6.76
N LEU A 36 -7.39 4.70 7.15
CA LEU A 36 -6.11 4.01 7.24
C LEU A 36 -5.99 2.99 6.10
N ARG A 37 -4.80 2.85 5.53
CA ARG A 37 -4.56 1.98 4.38
C ARG A 37 -4.30 0.54 4.82
N ASN A 38 -5.23 -0.34 4.48
CA ASN A 38 -5.07 -1.77 4.72
C ASN A 38 -3.90 -2.31 3.88
N PRO A 39 -2.83 -2.85 4.49
CA PRO A 39 -1.69 -3.36 3.75
C PRO A 39 -2.02 -4.66 3.00
N ASP A 40 -3.08 -5.39 3.33
CA ASP A 40 -3.51 -6.60 2.63
C ASP A 40 -4.24 -6.30 1.32
N THR A 41 -5.06 -5.24 1.28
CA THR A 41 -5.94 -4.94 0.12
C THR A 41 -5.59 -3.64 -0.60
N LEU A 42 -4.71 -2.82 0.00
CA LEU A 42 -4.43 -1.42 -0.33
C LEU A 42 -5.62 -0.47 -0.20
N GLN A 43 -6.76 -0.91 0.33
CA GLN A 43 -7.95 -0.09 0.49
C GLN A 43 -7.83 0.87 1.68
N CYS A 44 -8.52 2.01 1.56
CA CYS A 44 -8.62 2.99 2.62
C CYS A 44 -9.83 2.68 3.49
N GLU A 45 -9.58 2.12 4.67
CA GLU A 45 -10.61 1.74 5.61
C GLU A 45 -10.82 2.82 6.66
N THR A 46 -12.08 3.14 6.93
CA THR A 46 -12.43 4.09 7.99
C THR A 46 -12.69 3.33 9.28
N PHE A 47 -12.04 3.77 10.36
CA PHE A 47 -12.20 3.18 11.68
C PHE A 47 -12.90 4.18 12.60
N GLY A 48 -14.16 3.93 12.94
CA GLY A 48 -15.01 4.85 13.71
C GLY A 48 -16.40 4.25 13.95
N GLY A 49 -17.10 4.72 14.99
CA GLY A 49 -18.39 4.15 15.40
C GLY A 49 -19.54 4.55 14.47
N GLY A 50 -20.61 3.74 14.47
CA GLY A 50 -21.78 3.91 13.61
C GLY A 50 -22.49 5.25 13.78
N CYS A 51 -22.00 6.26 13.08
CA CYS A 51 -22.70 7.50 12.83
C CYS A 51 -23.47 7.40 11.50
N ASP A 52 -24.47 8.26 11.34
CA ASP A 52 -25.19 8.40 10.09
C ASP A 52 -24.29 9.09 9.04
N PRO A 53 -23.98 8.47 7.89
CA PRO A 53 -23.17 9.10 6.85
C PRO A 53 -23.81 10.38 6.28
N ALA A 54 -25.12 10.59 6.45
CA ALA A 54 -25.79 11.85 6.10
C ALA A 54 -25.39 13.02 7.02
N CYS A 55 -24.88 12.73 8.23
CA CYS A 55 -24.51 13.73 9.24
C CYS A 55 -23.02 14.12 9.26
N GLY A 56 -22.22 13.65 8.31
CA GLY A 56 -20.78 13.90 8.25
C GLY A 56 -19.93 12.70 8.73
N PRO A 57 -18.60 12.85 8.77
CA PRO A 57 -17.71 11.71 9.00
C PRO A 57 -17.72 11.30 10.49
N CYS A 58 -17.67 9.99 10.77
CA CYS A 58 -17.92 9.44 12.11
C CYS A 58 -16.75 9.54 13.09
N PRO A 59 -17.00 9.86 14.37
CA PRO A 59 -15.95 9.86 15.40
C PRO A 59 -15.40 8.44 15.64
N ALA A 60 -14.13 8.37 16.05
CA ALA A 60 -13.48 7.12 16.42
C ALA A 60 -14.30 6.38 17.50
N VAL A 61 -14.44 5.05 17.41
CA VAL A 61 -15.00 4.28 18.54
C VAL A 61 -14.01 4.41 19.69
N ALA A 62 -14.39 5.05 20.79
CA ALA A 62 -13.48 5.41 21.88
C ALA A 62 -12.79 4.25 22.62
N ASN A 63 -12.94 2.99 22.19
CA ASN A 63 -12.41 1.81 22.88
C ASN A 63 -11.93 0.67 21.96
N GLN A 64 -11.76 0.90 20.66
CA GLN A 64 -11.14 -0.09 19.77
C GLN A 64 -9.70 0.35 19.45
N PRO A 65 -8.68 -0.48 19.69
CA PRO A 65 -7.34 -0.18 19.23
C PRO A 65 -7.36 -0.08 17.71
N LEU A 66 -6.98 1.08 17.18
CA LEU A 66 -6.78 1.26 15.76
C LEU A 66 -5.57 0.41 15.31
N PRO A 67 -5.61 -0.17 14.11
CA PRO A 67 -4.41 -0.78 13.54
C PRO A 67 -3.32 0.30 13.37
N SER A 68 -2.06 -0.11 13.34
CA SER A 68 -0.93 0.79 13.15
C SER A 68 -0.75 1.26 11.70
N TRP A 69 -1.71 0.91 10.83
CA TRP A 69 -1.69 1.20 9.41
C TRP A 69 -1.52 2.69 9.14
N PRO A 70 -0.90 3.05 8.02
CA PRO A 70 -0.67 4.44 7.72
C PRO A 70 -1.93 5.13 7.20
N VAL A 71 -1.97 6.44 7.33
CA VAL A 71 -3.09 7.27 6.87
C VAL A 71 -3.10 7.36 5.34
N CYS A 72 -4.28 7.23 4.74
CA CYS A 72 -4.48 7.44 3.31
C CYS A 72 -4.36 8.90 2.88
N GLY A 73 -4.03 9.13 1.60
CA GLY A 73 -3.87 10.47 1.04
C GLY A 73 -2.58 11.15 1.48
N SER A 74 -1.55 10.34 1.81
CA SER A 74 -0.25 10.88 2.19
C SER A 74 0.50 11.43 0.96
N PRO A 75 1.51 12.29 1.15
CA PRO A 75 2.34 12.78 0.05
C PRO A 75 3.03 11.67 -0.76
N CYS A 76 3.26 10.48 -0.17
CA CYS A 76 3.86 9.34 -0.86
C CYS A 76 3.08 8.96 -2.12
N GLU A 77 1.75 9.06 -2.08
CA GLU A 77 0.87 8.63 -3.18
C GLU A 77 1.02 9.47 -4.45
N SER A 78 1.69 10.62 -4.35
CA SER A 78 2.01 11.49 -5.50
C SER A 78 3.41 11.25 -6.07
N LEU A 79 4.22 10.40 -5.43
CA LEU A 79 5.59 10.11 -5.86
C LEU A 79 5.59 9.09 -7.00
N ASP A 80 6.44 9.33 -7.99
CA ASP A 80 6.79 8.35 -9.00
C ASP A 80 7.65 7.21 -8.40
N PRO A 81 7.89 6.10 -9.13
CA PRO A 81 8.63 4.96 -8.58
C PRO A 81 10.03 5.31 -8.07
N THR A 82 10.74 6.20 -8.75
CA THR A 82 12.12 6.55 -8.40
C THR A 82 12.15 7.44 -7.16
N ALA A 83 11.26 8.42 -7.09
CA ALA A 83 11.11 9.27 -5.91
C ALA A 83 10.62 8.46 -4.70
N CYS A 84 9.72 7.50 -4.92
CA CYS A 84 9.21 6.61 -3.88
C CYS A 84 10.32 5.78 -3.23
N ALA A 85 11.10 5.08 -4.05
CA ALA A 85 12.21 4.24 -3.57
C ALA A 85 13.30 5.05 -2.83
N ALA A 86 13.39 6.36 -3.09
CA ALA A 86 14.34 7.25 -2.43
C ALA A 86 13.82 7.84 -1.10
N ASP A 87 12.51 7.82 -0.86
CA ASP A 87 11.91 8.41 0.33
C ASP A 87 11.82 7.38 1.48
N PRO A 88 12.47 7.60 2.64
CA PRO A 88 12.47 6.64 3.73
C PRO A 88 11.14 6.51 4.46
N GLY A 89 10.19 7.43 4.24
CA GLY A 89 8.84 7.36 4.79
C GLY A 89 7.83 6.65 3.89
N CYS A 90 8.25 6.24 2.69
CA CYS A 90 7.40 5.61 1.69
C CYS A 90 7.93 4.22 1.30
N ARG A 91 7.04 3.39 0.75
CA ARG A 91 7.35 2.06 0.21
C ARG A 91 6.77 1.89 -1.18
N VAL A 92 7.49 1.17 -2.02
CA VAL A 92 7.06 0.82 -3.36
C VAL A 92 6.10 -0.37 -3.28
N VAL A 93 5.03 -0.29 -4.07
CA VAL A 93 4.12 -1.42 -4.29
C VAL A 93 4.04 -1.71 -5.77
N GLU A 94 4.19 -2.99 -6.10
CA GLU A 94 4.19 -3.49 -7.47
C GLU A 94 3.06 -4.48 -7.73
N ASP A 95 2.78 -4.70 -9.01
CA ASP A 95 1.82 -5.66 -9.49
C ASP A 95 2.50 -7.02 -9.62
N ALA A 96 1.99 -8.00 -8.86
CA ALA A 96 2.59 -9.32 -8.77
C ALA A 96 2.61 -10.05 -10.11
N ALA A 97 1.49 -10.01 -10.85
CA ALA A 97 1.38 -10.68 -12.14
C ALA A 97 2.32 -10.04 -13.17
N CYS A 98 2.47 -8.71 -13.14
CA CYS A 98 3.41 -8.00 -14.00
C CYS A 98 4.87 -8.30 -13.67
N SER A 99 5.24 -8.29 -12.38
CA SER A 99 6.62 -8.54 -11.95
C SER A 99 7.06 -10.00 -12.16
N ILE A 100 6.12 -10.94 -12.19
CA ILE A 100 6.39 -12.37 -12.43
C ILE A 100 6.27 -12.72 -13.93
N GLY A 101 5.16 -12.33 -14.58
CA GLY A 101 4.75 -12.67 -15.96
C GLY A 101 5.40 -11.86 -17.08
N LEU A 102 5.89 -10.65 -16.76
CA LEU A 102 6.49 -9.66 -17.65
C LEU A 102 5.79 -9.34 -18.98
N ASN A 103 4.46 -9.33 -18.93
CA ASN A 103 3.60 -8.83 -20.01
C ASN A 103 2.91 -7.50 -19.66
N CYS A 104 3.56 -6.61 -18.92
CA CYS A 104 3.00 -5.31 -18.54
C CYS A 104 3.88 -4.14 -18.97
N PHE A 105 3.25 -3.01 -19.27
CA PHE A 105 3.96 -1.76 -19.58
C PHE A 105 4.65 -1.17 -18.34
N THR A 106 4.03 -1.33 -17.18
CA THR A 106 4.59 -1.01 -15.87
C THR A 106 4.08 -2.01 -14.85
N ASN A 107 4.92 -2.34 -13.88
CA ASN A 107 4.56 -3.10 -12.69
C ASN A 107 4.32 -2.19 -11.49
N PHE A 108 4.56 -0.88 -11.57
CA PHE A 108 4.36 0.02 -10.44
C PHE A 108 2.86 0.23 -10.20
N VAL A 109 2.40 -0.15 -9.01
CA VAL A 109 1.01 0.05 -8.58
C VAL A 109 0.87 1.40 -7.90
N GLY A 110 1.82 1.75 -7.04
CA GLY A 110 1.79 3.00 -6.31
C GLY A 110 2.90 3.10 -5.28
N CYS A 111 2.96 4.27 -4.68
CA CYS A 111 3.83 4.58 -3.57
C CYS A 111 2.98 4.89 -2.34
N TYR A 112 3.25 4.22 -1.23
CA TYR A 112 2.44 4.35 -0.03
C TYR A 112 3.32 4.65 1.18
N PRO A 113 2.80 5.32 2.21
CA PRO A 113 3.54 5.48 3.47
C PRO A 113 3.83 4.12 4.12
N ILE A 114 4.93 4.03 4.86
CA ILE A 114 5.18 2.89 5.75
C ILE A 114 4.25 2.97 6.97
N ASP A 115 3.98 1.82 7.59
CA ASP A 115 3.21 1.68 8.82
C ASP A 115 3.76 2.57 9.96
N THR A 116 2.88 2.98 10.86
CA THR A 116 3.22 3.89 11.97
C THR A 116 4.12 3.27 13.04
N LEU A 117 4.31 1.94 13.01
CA LEU A 117 5.24 1.18 13.85
C LEU A 117 6.38 0.58 13.01
N PRO A 118 7.27 1.41 12.41
CA PRO A 118 8.29 0.94 11.49
C PRO A 118 9.29 -0.01 12.15
N SER A 119 9.86 -0.92 11.36
CA SER A 119 10.85 -1.90 11.81
C SER A 119 11.81 -2.25 10.68
N THR A 120 13.11 -2.04 10.91
CA THR A 120 14.17 -2.33 9.92
C THR A 120 14.74 -3.75 10.02
N SER A 121 14.12 -4.62 10.82
CA SER A 121 14.56 -5.99 11.08
C SER A 121 13.68 -7.03 10.40
N ILE A 122 12.92 -6.62 9.38
CA ILE A 122 11.95 -7.46 8.70
C ILE A 122 12.65 -8.27 7.63
N ASP A 123 12.43 -9.58 7.64
CA ASP A 123 12.84 -10.43 6.53
C ASP A 123 11.76 -10.38 5.46
N CYS A 124 11.95 -9.52 4.45
CA CYS A 124 10.95 -9.28 3.41
C CYS A 124 10.47 -10.57 2.72
N TYR A 125 11.31 -11.62 2.61
CA TYR A 125 10.92 -12.86 1.93
C TYR A 125 9.91 -13.70 2.70
N THR A 126 9.78 -13.49 4.02
CA THR A 126 8.86 -14.23 4.89
C THR A 126 7.79 -13.34 5.51
N ALA A 127 7.85 -12.02 5.28
CA ALA A 127 6.90 -11.05 5.77
C ALA A 127 5.50 -11.26 5.16
N ASP A 128 4.47 -11.12 6.00
CA ASP A 128 3.09 -10.92 5.54
C ASP A 128 2.87 -9.46 5.11
N ALA A 129 1.63 -9.12 4.74
CA ALA A 129 1.31 -7.78 4.26
C ALA A 129 1.61 -6.70 5.31
N TRP A 130 1.27 -6.95 6.58
CA TRP A 130 1.49 -6.01 7.66
C TRP A 130 2.97 -5.82 7.94
N ASP A 131 3.73 -6.90 8.13
CA ASP A 131 5.18 -6.78 8.34
C ASP A 131 5.86 -6.15 7.13
N CYS A 132 5.51 -6.51 5.89
CA CYS A 132 6.08 -5.89 4.70
C CYS A 132 5.82 -4.37 4.64
N SER A 133 4.71 -3.90 5.20
CA SER A 133 4.37 -2.47 5.22
C SER A 133 5.17 -1.64 6.23
N ARG A 134 5.90 -2.28 7.15
CA ARG A 134 6.63 -1.62 8.25
C ARG A 134 8.09 -1.29 7.91
N ASP A 135 8.58 -1.71 6.75
CA ASP A 135 9.95 -1.43 6.30
C ASP A 135 9.93 -0.87 4.87
N ASN A 136 10.59 0.27 4.66
CA ASN A 136 10.74 0.86 3.33
C ASN A 136 11.79 0.12 2.47
N ALA A 137 12.58 -0.76 3.08
CA ALA A 137 13.50 -1.65 2.38
C ALA A 137 12.81 -2.90 1.81
N CYS A 138 11.48 -2.97 1.87
CA CYS A 138 10.68 -4.05 1.29
C CYS A 138 9.73 -3.51 0.21
N THR A 139 9.62 -4.24 -0.90
CA THR A 139 8.60 -4.06 -1.93
C THR A 139 7.46 -5.05 -1.68
N ALA A 140 6.22 -4.57 -1.62
CA ALA A 140 5.03 -5.44 -1.58
C ALA A 140 4.50 -5.67 -2.99
N TYR A 141 4.06 -6.89 -3.28
CA TYR A 141 3.45 -7.25 -4.57
C TYR A 141 2.00 -7.60 -4.34
N HIS A 142 1.12 -6.96 -5.10
CA HIS A 142 -0.32 -7.18 -5.04
C HIS A 142 -0.85 -7.61 -6.41
N SER A 143 -1.89 -8.46 -6.44
CA SER A 143 -2.53 -8.85 -7.70
C SER A 143 -3.79 -8.02 -7.99
N TYR A 144 -4.28 -8.11 -9.23
CA TYR A 144 -5.46 -7.39 -9.71
C TYR A 144 -6.68 -8.30 -9.88
N GLU A 145 -6.73 -9.43 -9.15
CA GLU A 145 -7.53 -10.62 -9.51
C GLU A 145 -9.04 -10.37 -9.75
N THR A 146 -9.60 -9.21 -9.35
CA THR A 146 -11.06 -8.96 -9.44
C THR A 146 -11.52 -7.55 -9.80
N CYS A 147 -10.71 -6.69 -10.42
CA CYS A 147 -11.14 -5.31 -10.69
C CYS A 147 -11.79 -5.13 -12.08
N PRO A 148 -13.12 -4.96 -12.18
CA PRO A 148 -13.72 -4.23 -13.29
C PRO A 148 -13.24 -2.76 -13.26
N THR A 149 -13.39 -2.06 -14.38
CA THR A 149 -12.73 -0.77 -14.70
C THR A 149 -13.11 0.43 -13.80
N ASP A 150 -13.84 0.24 -12.71
CA ASP A 150 -14.41 1.23 -11.81
C ASP A 150 -13.78 1.19 -10.40
N ALA A 151 -12.59 1.79 -10.32
CA ALA A 151 -11.91 2.51 -9.21
C ALA A 151 -11.81 1.97 -7.76
N GLU A 152 -12.59 0.98 -7.32
CA GLU A 152 -12.55 0.47 -5.93
C GLU A 152 -12.56 -1.05 -5.95
N CYS A 153 -11.41 -1.68 -6.19
CA CYS A 153 -11.31 -3.10 -5.90
C CYS A 153 -10.05 -3.47 -5.13
N ASP A 154 -10.25 -4.49 -4.30
CA ASP A 154 -9.23 -5.08 -3.46
C ASP A 154 -8.09 -5.58 -4.32
N ARG A 155 -6.88 -5.13 -3.99
CA ARG A 155 -5.66 -5.67 -4.54
C ARG A 155 -5.05 -6.55 -3.46
N PRO A 156 -5.29 -7.87 -3.45
CA PRO A 156 -4.78 -8.72 -2.39
C PRO A 156 -3.25 -8.80 -2.43
N PHE A 157 -2.64 -8.80 -1.25
CA PHE A 157 -1.22 -9.01 -1.05
C PHE A 157 -0.83 -10.44 -1.43
N GLU A 158 0.26 -10.58 -2.19
CA GLU A 158 0.72 -11.87 -2.69
C GLU A 158 2.01 -12.32 -2.03
N LEU A 159 2.99 -11.41 -1.99
CA LEU A 159 4.31 -11.64 -1.44
C LEU A 159 5.06 -10.32 -1.22
N CYS A 160 6.22 -10.43 -0.58
CA CYS A 160 7.12 -9.33 -0.30
C CYS A 160 8.56 -9.73 -0.67
N THR A 161 9.36 -8.77 -1.13
CA THR A 161 10.79 -8.96 -1.40
C THR A 161 11.58 -7.73 -0.95
N PRO A 162 12.91 -7.81 -0.79
CA PRO A 162 13.72 -6.62 -0.57
C PRO A 162 13.59 -5.64 -1.73
N GLU A 163 13.62 -4.35 -1.43
CA GLU A 163 13.49 -3.26 -2.39
C GLU A 163 14.55 -3.38 -3.50
N GLY A 164 14.09 -3.28 -4.75
CA GLY A 164 14.91 -3.46 -5.95
C GLY A 164 15.26 -4.92 -6.29
N GLN A 165 14.76 -5.91 -5.54
CA GLN A 165 14.88 -7.33 -5.87
C GLN A 165 13.58 -7.87 -6.46
N ALA A 166 13.63 -8.34 -7.70
CA ALA A 166 12.49 -9.01 -8.32
C ALA A 166 12.22 -10.37 -7.65
N PRO A 167 10.94 -10.80 -7.56
CA PRO A 167 10.60 -12.13 -7.04
C PRO A 167 11.13 -13.25 -7.93
N GLY A 168 11.38 -12.97 -9.21
CA GLY A 168 11.79 -13.95 -10.22
C GLY A 168 10.58 -14.59 -10.90
N ARG A 169 10.82 -15.71 -11.57
CA ARG A 169 9.83 -16.47 -12.32
C ARG A 169 9.66 -17.88 -11.77
N CYS A 170 8.51 -18.48 -12.01
CA CYS A 170 8.16 -19.77 -11.43
C CYS A 170 8.93 -20.96 -12.03
N TYR A 171 9.20 -20.94 -13.33
CA TYR A 171 9.67 -22.12 -14.07
C TYR A 171 10.90 -21.85 -14.95
N ASP A 172 11.62 -20.78 -14.69
CA ASP A 172 12.88 -20.51 -15.39
C ASP A 172 13.92 -21.58 -15.03
N PRO A 173 14.78 -21.99 -15.99
CA PRO A 173 15.80 -22.98 -15.74
C PRO A 173 16.79 -22.47 -14.69
N VAL A 174 17.07 -23.29 -13.69
CA VAL A 174 18.07 -23.01 -12.65
C VAL A 174 19.42 -23.56 -13.09
N ALA A 175 20.43 -22.70 -13.11
CA ALA A 175 21.78 -23.01 -13.57
C ALA A 175 22.86 -22.78 -12.50
N CYS A 176 22.52 -22.20 -11.35
CA CYS A 176 23.48 -21.93 -10.28
C CYS A 176 23.30 -22.82 -9.05
N ASP A 177 24.36 -22.95 -8.26
CA ASP A 177 24.43 -23.88 -7.12
C ASP A 177 23.73 -23.36 -5.83
N ARG A 178 22.94 -22.29 -5.93
CA ARG A 178 22.19 -21.77 -4.78
C ARG A 178 21.06 -22.74 -4.45
N ALA A 179 20.92 -23.11 -3.18
CA ALA A 179 19.79 -23.93 -2.74
C ALA A 179 18.47 -23.17 -2.90
N ALA A 180 17.40 -23.89 -3.25
CA ALA A 180 16.06 -23.32 -3.28
C ALA A 180 15.60 -22.93 -1.86
N PRO A 181 14.87 -21.81 -1.69
CA PRO A 181 14.17 -21.52 -0.45
C PRO A 181 13.14 -22.61 -0.13
N ALA A 182 12.87 -22.83 1.16
CA ALA A 182 11.83 -23.74 1.61
C ALA A 182 10.46 -23.06 1.48
N CYS A 183 9.78 -23.28 0.35
CA CYS A 183 8.45 -22.73 0.12
C CYS A 183 7.35 -23.61 0.74
N GLY A 184 6.39 -22.96 1.39
CA GLY A 184 5.19 -23.61 1.92
C GLY A 184 4.28 -24.19 0.83
N THR A 185 3.21 -24.87 1.24
CA THR A 185 2.21 -25.42 0.30
C THR A 185 1.60 -24.30 -0.55
N GLY A 186 1.44 -24.53 -1.85
CA GLY A 186 0.87 -23.55 -2.78
C GLY A 186 1.84 -22.46 -3.24
N LYS A 187 3.15 -22.60 -2.98
CA LYS A 187 4.18 -21.67 -3.46
C LYS A 187 5.32 -22.42 -4.16
N VAL A 188 5.97 -21.77 -5.12
CA VAL A 188 7.18 -22.27 -5.81
C VAL A 188 8.33 -21.26 -5.67
N PRO A 189 9.59 -21.72 -5.60
CA PRO A 189 10.74 -20.83 -5.58
C PRO A 189 10.82 -19.95 -6.83
N GLY A 190 11.02 -18.65 -6.63
CA GLY A 190 11.28 -17.72 -7.73
C GLY A 190 12.70 -17.85 -8.29
N VAL A 191 12.84 -17.77 -9.61
CA VAL A 191 14.11 -17.89 -10.34
C VAL A 191 14.36 -16.64 -11.17
N SER A 192 15.53 -16.03 -11.04
CA SER A 192 15.97 -14.89 -11.86
C SER A 192 17.44 -15.04 -12.24
N GLY A 193 17.78 -14.80 -13.50
CA GLY A 193 19.15 -14.95 -14.00
C GLY A 193 19.74 -16.36 -13.83
N GLY A 194 18.89 -17.40 -13.81
CA GLY A 194 19.30 -18.78 -13.57
C GLY A 194 19.56 -19.14 -12.10
N CYS A 195 19.22 -18.27 -11.16
CA CYS A 195 19.36 -18.50 -9.72
C CYS A 195 18.05 -18.33 -8.97
N TYR A 196 17.87 -19.07 -7.87
CA TYR A 196 16.78 -18.79 -6.94
C TYR A 196 16.97 -17.40 -6.31
N THR A 197 15.89 -16.62 -6.29
CA THR A 197 15.89 -15.25 -5.72
C THR A 197 15.84 -15.29 -4.19
N GLY A 198 15.14 -16.28 -3.64
CA GLY A 198 14.77 -16.38 -2.22
C GLY A 198 13.28 -16.19 -2.01
N ALA A 199 12.56 -15.66 -3.00
CA ALA A 199 11.12 -15.52 -2.95
C ALA A 199 10.39 -16.85 -3.14
N CYS A 200 9.21 -16.96 -2.52
CA CYS A 200 8.27 -18.04 -2.71
C CYS A 200 7.00 -17.49 -3.38
N ILE A 201 6.88 -17.75 -4.67
CA ILE A 201 5.82 -17.23 -5.53
C ILE A 201 4.57 -18.12 -5.39
N PRO A 202 3.39 -17.56 -5.08
CA PRO A 202 2.12 -18.29 -5.12
C PRO A 202 1.85 -18.97 -6.48
N VAL A 203 1.41 -20.24 -6.45
CA VAL A 203 1.22 -21.03 -7.68
C VAL A 203 0.16 -20.45 -8.62
N HIS A 204 -0.87 -19.77 -8.11
CA HIS A 204 -1.89 -19.15 -8.96
C HIS A 204 -1.31 -18.04 -9.84
N LEU A 205 -0.25 -17.35 -9.38
CA LEU A 205 0.47 -16.36 -10.18
C LEU A 205 1.33 -16.98 -11.28
N CYS A 206 1.68 -18.26 -11.13
CA CYS A 206 2.45 -19.01 -12.15
C CYS A 206 1.57 -19.53 -13.28
N GLU A 207 0.29 -19.80 -12.99
CA GLU A 207 -0.69 -20.32 -13.96
C GLU A 207 -1.30 -19.22 -14.83
N ALA A 208 -1.17 -17.96 -14.41
CA ALA A 208 -1.65 -16.79 -15.15
C ALA A 208 -0.73 -16.36 -16.32
N MET A 209 0.41 -17.05 -16.51
CA MET A 209 1.43 -16.80 -17.55
C MET A 209 1.13 -17.56 -18.84
#